data_AF-A0A9P6TBH6-F1
#
_entry.id   AF-A0A9P6TBH6-F1
#
_cell.length_a   1.000
_cell.length_b   1.000
_cell.length_c   1.000
_cell.angle_alpha   90.00
_cell.angle_beta   90.00
_cell.angle_gamma   90.00
#
_symmetry.space_group_name_H-M   'P 1'
#
loop_
_entity.id
_entity.type
_entity.pdbx_description
1 polymer ?
#
loop_
_entity_poly.entity_id
_entity_poly.type
_entity_poly.pdbx_seq_one_letter_code
_entity_poly.pdbx_strand_id
1 'polypeptide(L)'
;MSADLAFAMQKLGLPPVNILASQIWATDIAMRLAALFPEKVLSLFLCGLFPELHDPNTVAALMECLRCLTEPATVEDWDEGIGALHYFLFGGVPTDGRSLMVIDEWTGTILRRYPPSQAMRIVNLWLPILGTKPDPVALKESVVAPAMLLHGSKSTTFTIAQAIERFSGYSKVGEGSKLVVIEDAPMFFLPTHSHIIKEEFFAWIQPYLERQAQSPLIPSQSNFQESLLKLAQLYDQPEIAQRDPCFSESFHTITSTKVSELKAVLNKHEIQQSKSFSLWGGGAPESWTNASPEEKLPWRFSQRFESARYHQKDQHKLYS
;
A
#
# COMPACT_ATOMS: atom_id res chain seq x y z
N MET A 1 0.35 -1.21 -11.60
CA MET A 1 -0.58 -1.53 -10.49
C MET A 1 -2.04 -1.25 -10.81
N SER A 2 -2.45 -0.03 -11.21
CA SER A 2 -3.86 0.21 -11.60
C SER A 2 -4.29 -0.61 -12.82
N ALA A 3 -3.43 -0.71 -13.84
CA ALA A 3 -3.67 -1.59 -14.99
C ALA A 3 -3.76 -3.06 -14.58
N ASP A 4 -2.86 -3.56 -13.72
CA ASP A 4 -2.93 -4.95 -13.22
C ASP A 4 -4.31 -5.28 -12.63
N LEU A 5 -4.87 -4.34 -11.85
CA LEU A 5 -6.21 -4.48 -11.29
C LEU A 5 -7.29 -4.47 -12.38
N ALA A 6 -7.24 -3.55 -13.36
CA ALA A 6 -8.18 -3.51 -14.48
C ALA A 6 -8.17 -4.82 -15.30
N PHE A 7 -6.98 -5.35 -15.60
CA PHE A 7 -6.80 -6.64 -16.27
C PHE A 7 -7.36 -7.80 -15.45
N ALA A 8 -7.10 -7.82 -14.14
CA ALA A 8 -7.65 -8.84 -13.26
C ALA A 8 -9.19 -8.79 -13.24
N MET A 9 -9.77 -7.60 -13.13
CA MET A 9 -11.23 -7.40 -13.18
C MET A 9 -11.83 -7.88 -14.50
N GLN A 10 -11.18 -7.60 -15.64
CA GLN A 10 -11.63 -8.09 -16.94
C GLN A 10 -11.53 -9.62 -17.05
N LYS A 11 -10.43 -10.22 -16.61
CA LYS A 11 -10.23 -11.69 -16.62
C LYS A 11 -11.24 -12.41 -15.73
N LEU A 12 -11.59 -11.81 -14.60
CA LEU A 12 -12.61 -12.33 -13.68
C LEU A 12 -14.04 -12.03 -14.13
N GLY A 13 -14.24 -11.28 -15.21
CA GLY A 13 -15.57 -10.90 -15.70
C GLY A 13 -16.34 -10.04 -14.70
N LEU A 14 -15.63 -9.21 -13.91
CA LEU A 14 -16.27 -8.38 -12.90
C LEU A 14 -17.04 -7.21 -13.54
N PRO A 15 -18.24 -6.88 -13.04
CA PRO A 15 -18.87 -5.60 -13.33
C PRO A 15 -18.04 -4.44 -12.76
N PRO A 16 -18.41 -3.17 -13.04
CA PRO A 16 -17.91 -2.05 -12.26
C PRO A 16 -18.08 -2.32 -10.75
N VAL A 17 -17.12 -1.92 -9.91
CA VAL A 17 -17.13 -2.23 -8.47
C VAL A 17 -16.94 -1.00 -7.59
N ASN A 18 -17.42 -1.07 -6.35
CA ASN A 18 -17.05 -0.15 -5.29
C ASN A 18 -15.69 -0.58 -4.73
N ILE A 19 -14.71 0.33 -4.67
CA ILE A 19 -13.33 0.00 -4.27
C ILE A 19 -13.07 0.47 -2.85
N LEU A 20 -12.61 -0.45 -2.00
CA LEU A 20 -12.02 -0.12 -0.71
C LEU A 20 -10.50 -0.15 -0.85
N ALA A 21 -9.88 1.03 -0.77
CA ALA A 21 -8.45 1.22 -0.74
C ALA A 21 -7.98 1.38 0.72
N SER A 22 -7.49 0.29 1.30
CA SER A 22 -7.23 0.16 2.73
C SER A 22 -6.07 0.99 3.29
N GLN A 23 -5.22 1.51 2.41
CA GLN A 23 -3.98 2.19 2.78
C GLN A 23 -3.65 3.22 1.72
N ILE A 24 -2.80 4.15 2.11
CA ILE A 24 -2.23 5.20 1.28
C ILE A 24 -1.79 4.72 -0.13
N TRP A 25 -1.12 3.55 -0.26
CA TRP A 25 -0.71 3.01 -1.57
C TRP A 25 -1.89 2.54 -2.40
N ALA A 26 -2.82 1.84 -1.76
CA ALA A 26 -4.04 1.39 -2.41
C ALA A 26 -4.88 2.59 -2.85
N THR A 27 -4.87 3.68 -2.09
CA THR A 27 -5.60 4.91 -2.43
C THR A 27 -5.12 5.47 -3.76
N ASP A 28 -3.81 5.63 -3.92
CA ASP A 28 -3.19 6.18 -5.14
C ASP A 28 -3.40 5.25 -6.36
N ILE A 29 -3.33 3.93 -6.16
CA ILE A 29 -3.69 2.94 -7.19
C ILE A 29 -5.17 3.07 -7.58
N ALA A 30 -6.07 3.19 -6.61
CA ALA A 30 -7.51 3.28 -6.84
C ALA A 30 -7.92 4.57 -7.56
N MET A 31 -7.31 5.71 -7.20
CA MET A 31 -7.52 6.98 -7.90
C MET A 31 -7.05 6.90 -9.36
N ARG A 32 -5.89 6.31 -9.63
CA ARG A 32 -5.42 6.11 -11.01
C ARG A 32 -6.24 5.09 -11.79
N LEU A 33 -6.76 4.05 -11.13
CA LEU A 33 -7.73 3.13 -11.74
C LEU A 33 -8.99 3.89 -12.15
N ALA A 34 -9.57 4.71 -11.28
CA ALA A 34 -10.75 5.51 -11.59
C ALA A 34 -10.50 6.56 -12.69
N ALA A 35 -9.28 7.10 -12.78
CA ALA A 35 -8.92 8.03 -13.84
C ALA A 35 -8.75 7.33 -15.21
N LEU A 36 -8.07 6.19 -15.27
CA LEU A 36 -7.71 5.52 -16.53
C LEU A 36 -8.74 4.49 -17.03
N PHE A 37 -9.50 3.90 -16.11
CA PHE A 37 -10.50 2.85 -16.34
C PHE A 37 -11.79 3.20 -15.59
N PRO A 38 -12.40 4.38 -15.83
CA PRO A 38 -13.58 4.83 -15.09
C PRO A 38 -14.76 3.85 -15.19
N GLU A 39 -14.87 3.11 -16.29
CA GLU A 39 -15.88 2.08 -16.51
C GLU A 39 -15.75 0.86 -15.59
N LYS A 40 -14.71 0.80 -14.77
CA LYS A 40 -14.49 -0.25 -13.75
C LYS A 40 -14.84 0.21 -12.34
N VAL A 41 -15.07 1.49 -12.11
CA VAL A 41 -15.18 2.07 -10.76
C VAL A 41 -16.53 2.72 -10.55
N LEU A 42 -17.28 2.23 -9.57
CA LEU A 42 -18.55 2.81 -9.14
C LEU A 42 -18.36 3.88 -8.06
N SER A 43 -17.46 3.62 -7.12
CA SER A 43 -17.15 4.52 -6.00
C SER A 43 -15.81 4.14 -5.38
N LEU A 44 -15.24 5.09 -4.63
CA LEU A 44 -13.92 4.98 -4.01
C LEU A 44 -14.02 5.23 -2.50
N PHE A 45 -13.68 4.25 -1.68
CA PHE A 45 -13.50 4.40 -0.24
C PHE A 45 -12.01 4.32 0.08
N LEU A 46 -11.41 5.44 0.46
CA LEU A 46 -9.98 5.65 0.52
C LEU A 46 -9.55 5.82 1.98
N CYS A 47 -8.57 5.03 2.43
CA CYS A 47 -8.03 5.10 3.79
C CYS A 47 -6.62 5.68 3.76
N GLY A 48 -6.52 6.98 4.00
CA GLY A 48 -5.31 7.76 3.97
C GLY A 48 -4.92 8.22 2.57
N LEU A 49 -4.31 9.40 2.51
CA LEU A 49 -3.78 10.00 1.29
C LEU A 49 -2.45 10.70 1.61
N PHE A 50 -1.37 10.38 0.89
CA PHE A 50 -0.10 11.12 1.02
C PHE A 50 -0.16 12.44 0.24
N PRO A 51 0.70 13.42 0.56
CA PRO A 51 0.88 14.57 -0.32
C PRO A 51 1.40 14.15 -1.70
N GLU A 52 1.24 15.02 -2.70
CA GLU A 52 1.80 14.79 -4.04
C GLU A 52 3.31 14.97 -4.10
N LEU A 53 3.81 15.88 -3.27
CA LEU A 53 5.22 16.13 -3.07
C LEU A 53 5.55 15.85 -1.61
N HIS A 54 6.55 15.01 -1.41
CA HIS A 54 7.09 14.75 -0.09
C HIS A 54 8.09 15.85 0.26
N ASP A 55 8.01 16.35 1.50
CA ASP A 55 9.03 17.23 2.05
C ASP A 55 10.40 16.52 2.05
N PRO A 56 11.50 17.19 1.68
CA PRO A 56 12.83 16.56 1.62
C PRO A 56 13.26 15.89 2.92
N ASN A 57 12.89 16.42 4.09
CA ASN A 57 13.22 15.79 5.36
C ASN A 57 12.40 14.51 5.57
N THR A 58 11.13 14.52 5.15
CA THR A 58 10.28 13.32 5.15
C THR A 58 10.87 12.23 4.25
N VAL A 59 11.35 12.59 3.06
CA VAL A 59 12.03 11.66 2.14
C VAL A 59 13.32 11.12 2.76
N ALA A 60 14.14 11.98 3.37
CA ALA A 60 15.37 11.57 4.03
C ALA A 60 15.11 10.61 5.20
N ALA A 61 14.12 10.92 6.05
CA ALA A 61 13.72 10.06 7.17
C ALA A 61 13.18 8.70 6.69
N LEU A 62 12.38 8.69 5.63
CA LEU A 62 11.88 7.46 5.00
C LEU A 62 13.01 6.61 4.41
N MET A 63 13.96 7.24 3.73
CA MET A 63 15.14 6.56 3.18
C MET A 63 16.00 5.95 4.28
N GLU A 64 16.16 6.64 5.40
CA GLU A 64 16.89 6.12 6.55
C GLU A 64 16.15 4.93 7.20
N CYS A 65 14.83 5.02 7.38
CA CYS A 65 14.03 3.88 7.84
C CYS A 65 14.17 2.68 6.90
N LEU A 66 14.08 2.90 5.59
CA LEU A 66 14.27 1.85 4.58
C LEU A 66 15.67 1.23 4.67
N ARG A 67 16.70 2.04 4.88
CA ARG A 67 18.09 1.57 5.03
C ARG A 67 18.23 0.67 6.26
N CYS A 68 17.67 1.06 7.42
CA CYS A 68 17.71 0.23 8.62
C CYS A 68 16.98 -1.11 8.44
N LEU A 69 15.94 -1.15 7.61
CA LEU A 69 15.20 -2.39 7.34
C LEU A 69 15.89 -3.31 6.32
N THR A 70 16.66 -2.75 5.39
CA THR A 70 17.19 -3.47 4.22
C THR A 70 18.68 -3.74 4.28
N GLU A 71 19.43 -2.88 4.96
CA GLU A 71 20.88 -2.94 5.12
C GLU A 71 21.29 -2.82 6.61
N PRO A 72 20.65 -3.53 7.56
CA PRO A 72 21.07 -3.48 8.96
C PRO A 72 22.45 -4.13 9.15
N ALA A 73 23.30 -3.54 9.99
CA ALA A 73 24.60 -4.13 10.31
C ALA A 73 24.48 -5.23 11.37
N THR A 74 23.52 -5.09 12.29
CA THR A 74 23.23 -6.03 13.37
C THR A 74 21.72 -6.30 13.50
N VAL A 75 21.34 -7.29 14.32
CA VAL A 75 19.93 -7.57 14.60
C VAL A 75 19.30 -6.42 15.39
N GLU A 76 20.08 -5.79 16.25
CA GLU A 76 19.71 -4.64 17.07
C GLU A 76 19.40 -3.43 16.20
N ASP A 77 20.24 -3.12 15.20
CA ASP A 77 19.98 -2.02 14.25
C ASP A 77 18.67 -2.24 13.48
N TRP A 78 18.38 -3.49 13.14
CA TRP A 78 17.15 -3.83 12.46
C TRP A 78 15.92 -3.68 13.37
N ASP A 79 16.03 -4.10 14.63
CA ASP A 79 14.96 -3.93 15.63
C ASP A 79 14.65 -2.44 15.87
N GLU A 80 15.69 -1.60 15.92
CA GLU A 80 15.54 -0.14 15.96
C GLU A 80 14.85 0.39 14.68
N GLY A 81 15.22 -0.12 13.51
CA GLY A 81 14.57 0.20 12.24
C GLY A 81 13.07 -0.14 12.22
N ILE A 82 12.69 -1.27 12.83
CA ILE A 82 11.29 -1.66 13.01
C ILE A 82 10.58 -0.71 13.98
N GLY A 83 11.23 -0.31 15.07
CA GLY A 83 10.72 0.72 15.97
C GLY A 83 10.47 2.06 15.27
N ALA A 84 11.39 2.48 14.39
CA ALA A 84 11.22 3.67 13.58
C ALA A 84 10.04 3.54 12.59
N LEU A 85 9.88 2.37 11.95
CA LEU A 85 8.73 2.08 11.10
C LEU A 85 7.40 2.13 11.87
N HIS A 86 7.36 1.64 13.12
CA HIS A 86 6.19 1.78 13.98
C HIS A 86 5.86 3.22 14.25
N TYR A 87 6.85 4.02 14.63
CA TYR A 87 6.66 5.43 14.88
C TYR A 87 6.11 6.14 13.63
N PHE A 88 6.66 5.80 12.46
CA PHE A 88 6.22 6.34 11.18
C PHE A 88 4.75 6.02 10.87
N LEU A 89 4.32 4.77 11.06
CA LEU A 89 2.97 4.33 10.69
C LEU A 89 1.91 4.61 11.76
N PHE A 90 2.28 4.55 13.03
CA PHE A 90 1.37 4.62 14.17
C PHE A 90 1.50 5.90 15.02
N GLY A 91 2.43 6.80 14.68
CA GLY A 91 2.59 8.07 15.38
C GLY A 91 3.12 7.95 16.82
N GLY A 92 3.72 6.80 17.17
CA GLY A 92 4.20 6.50 18.51
C GLY A 92 3.70 5.16 19.04
N VAL A 93 4.01 4.88 20.32
CA VAL A 93 3.50 3.69 21.02
C VAL A 93 2.07 4.00 21.50
N PRO A 94 1.05 3.26 21.07
CA PRO A 94 -0.31 3.46 21.57
C PRO A 94 -0.37 3.26 23.08
N THR A 95 -1.26 4.01 23.72
CA THR A 95 -1.49 3.90 25.17
C THR A 95 -2.56 2.87 25.51
N ASP A 96 -3.41 2.47 24.56
CA ASP A 96 -4.45 1.48 24.77
C ASP A 96 -3.97 0.05 24.43
N GLY A 97 -4.37 -0.90 25.28
CA GLY A 97 -3.92 -2.30 25.16
C GLY A 97 -4.37 -2.99 23.86
N ARG A 98 -5.51 -2.57 23.28
CA ARG A 98 -6.02 -3.17 22.04
C ARG A 98 -5.14 -2.79 20.85
N SER A 99 -4.82 -1.51 20.69
CA SER A 99 -3.93 -1.04 19.63
C SER A 99 -2.54 -1.66 19.77
N LEU A 100 -2.03 -1.82 20.99
CA LEU A 100 -0.76 -2.52 21.22
C LEU A 100 -0.76 -3.95 20.69
N MET A 101 -1.81 -4.74 20.99
CA MET A 101 -1.92 -6.11 20.48
C MET A 101 -2.02 -6.17 18.94
N VAL A 102 -2.77 -5.24 18.37
CA VAL A 102 -2.94 -5.13 16.91
C VAL A 102 -1.63 -4.78 16.22
N ILE A 103 -0.87 -3.83 16.76
CA ILE A 103 0.46 -3.48 16.25
C ILE A 103 1.40 -4.66 16.38
N ASP A 104 1.44 -5.32 17.54
CA ASP A 104 2.30 -6.48 17.80
C ASP A 104 2.08 -7.63 16.78
N GLU A 105 0.83 -7.90 16.43
CA GLU A 105 0.46 -8.88 15.40
C GLU A 105 0.82 -8.41 13.99
N TRP A 106 0.52 -7.14 13.67
CA TRP A 106 0.87 -6.54 12.38
C TRP A 106 2.38 -6.56 12.14
N THR A 107 3.16 -6.18 13.14
CA THR A 107 4.62 -6.18 13.11
C THR A 107 5.15 -7.59 12.90
N GLY A 108 4.62 -8.58 13.63
CA GLY A 108 4.98 -9.98 13.42
C GLY A 108 4.78 -10.43 11.97
N THR A 109 3.72 -9.96 11.31
CA THR A 109 3.49 -10.23 9.88
C THR A 109 4.52 -9.53 8.99
N ILE A 110 4.85 -8.26 9.27
CA ILE A 110 5.88 -7.53 8.52
C ILE A 110 7.24 -8.21 8.64
N LEU A 111 7.67 -8.58 9.85
CA LEU A 111 8.96 -9.26 10.06
C LEU A 111 9.10 -10.55 9.25
N ARG A 112 8.02 -11.34 9.18
CA ARG A 112 8.02 -12.61 8.42
C ARG A 112 8.08 -12.37 6.92
N ARG A 113 7.34 -11.38 6.41
CA ARG A 113 7.27 -11.07 4.96
C ARG A 113 8.48 -10.33 4.43
N TYR A 114 9.10 -9.54 5.30
CA TYR A 114 10.08 -8.54 4.94
C TYR A 114 11.31 -8.59 5.86
N PRO A 115 11.96 -9.76 6.04
CA PRO A 115 13.25 -9.81 6.72
C PRO A 115 14.35 -9.16 5.84
N PRO A 116 15.53 -8.81 6.41
CA PRO A 116 16.66 -8.27 5.65
C PRO A 116 17.11 -9.17 4.50
N SER A 117 17.00 -10.48 4.66
CA SER A 117 17.25 -11.50 3.61
C SER A 117 16.28 -11.41 2.41
N GLN A 118 15.22 -10.61 2.52
CA GLN A 118 14.25 -10.33 1.46
C GLN A 118 14.11 -8.81 1.21
N ALA A 119 15.19 -8.06 1.44
CA ALA A 119 15.22 -6.59 1.30
C ALA A 119 14.63 -6.09 -0.02
N MET A 120 14.81 -6.82 -1.13
CA MET A 120 14.21 -6.44 -2.42
C MET A 120 12.69 -6.27 -2.35
N ARG A 121 11.99 -7.06 -1.53
CA ARG A 121 10.53 -6.94 -1.38
C ARG A 121 10.13 -5.62 -0.73
N ILE A 122 10.89 -5.19 0.28
CA ILE A 122 10.70 -3.90 0.95
C ILE A 122 11.00 -2.77 -0.03
N VAL A 123 12.14 -2.84 -0.69
CA VAL A 123 12.59 -1.80 -1.63
C VAL A 123 11.58 -1.63 -2.78
N ASN A 124 11.07 -2.73 -3.35
CA ASN A 124 10.02 -2.68 -4.37
C ASN A 124 8.71 -2.04 -3.88
N LEU A 125 8.37 -2.19 -2.60
CA LEU A 125 7.20 -1.56 -2.01
C LEU A 125 7.38 -0.04 -1.86
N TRP A 126 8.58 0.40 -1.47
CA TRP A 126 8.82 1.80 -1.09
C TRP A 126 9.34 2.70 -2.22
N LEU A 127 10.12 2.17 -3.16
CA LEU A 127 10.71 2.97 -4.25
C LEU A 127 9.68 3.73 -5.10
N PRO A 128 8.52 3.15 -5.48
CA PRO A 128 7.53 3.89 -6.26
C PRO A 128 7.03 5.16 -5.54
N ILE A 129 6.92 5.13 -4.21
CA ILE A 129 6.44 6.24 -3.39
C ILE A 129 7.44 7.39 -3.44
N LEU A 130 8.70 7.08 -3.15
CA LEU A 130 9.78 8.06 -3.08
C LEU A 130 10.09 8.68 -4.44
N GLY A 131 9.74 7.99 -5.53
CA GLY A 131 9.86 8.48 -6.90
C GLY A 131 8.58 9.13 -7.46
N THR A 132 7.53 9.32 -6.65
CA THR A 132 6.25 9.86 -7.12
C THR A 132 6.43 11.28 -7.62
N LYS A 133 5.78 11.58 -8.74
CA LYS A 133 5.64 12.94 -9.27
C LYS A 133 4.19 13.40 -9.06
N PRO A 134 3.95 14.71 -8.96
CA PRO A 134 2.58 15.24 -8.89
C PRO A 134 1.74 14.74 -10.05
N ASP A 135 0.48 14.40 -9.76
CA ASP A 135 -0.45 13.99 -10.80
C ASP A 135 -0.84 15.24 -11.63
N PRO A 136 -0.87 15.15 -12.97
CA PRO A 136 -1.36 16.23 -13.82
C PRO A 136 -2.81 16.61 -13.46
N VAL A 137 -3.15 17.90 -13.58
CA VAL A 137 -4.53 18.39 -13.30
C VAL A 137 -5.56 17.60 -14.11
N ALA A 138 -5.27 17.33 -15.39
CA ALA A 138 -6.15 16.54 -16.26
C ALA A 138 -6.40 15.10 -15.75
N LEU A 139 -5.43 14.51 -15.04
CA LEU A 139 -5.61 13.19 -14.43
C LEU A 139 -6.56 13.28 -13.24
N LYS A 140 -6.37 14.28 -12.37
CA LYS A 140 -7.26 14.52 -11.22
C LYS A 140 -8.69 14.78 -11.66
N GLU A 141 -8.86 15.59 -12.70
CA GLU A 141 -10.15 15.87 -13.32
C GLU A 141 -10.80 14.66 -14.00
N SER A 142 -10.02 13.63 -14.34
CA SER A 142 -10.55 12.39 -14.90
C SER A 142 -11.22 11.49 -13.85
N VAL A 143 -11.01 11.76 -12.56
CA VAL A 143 -11.65 11.02 -11.47
C VAL A 143 -13.04 11.60 -11.21
N VAL A 144 -14.06 10.93 -11.74
CA VAL A 144 -15.46 11.35 -11.65
C VAL A 144 -16.30 10.47 -10.71
N ALA A 145 -15.76 9.35 -10.26
CA ALA A 145 -16.44 8.47 -9.31
C ALA A 145 -16.61 9.19 -7.95
N PRO A 146 -17.74 8.97 -7.24
CA PRO A 146 -17.87 9.40 -5.85
C PRO A 146 -16.76 8.82 -4.98
N ALA A 147 -16.17 9.64 -4.12
CA ALA A 147 -15.04 9.26 -3.29
C ALA A 147 -15.21 9.71 -1.82
N MET A 148 -15.02 8.78 -0.90
CA MET A 148 -14.88 9.06 0.52
C MET A 148 -13.44 8.86 0.95
N LEU A 149 -12.82 9.89 1.51
CA LEU A 149 -11.48 9.82 2.09
C LEU A 149 -11.57 9.82 3.61
N LEU A 150 -11.06 8.78 4.25
CA LEU A 150 -10.75 8.76 5.67
C LEU A 150 -9.30 9.12 5.90
N HIS A 151 -9.01 9.96 6.89
CA HIS A 151 -7.64 10.29 7.27
C HIS A 151 -7.51 10.45 8.79
N GLY A 152 -6.43 9.93 9.39
CA GLY A 152 -6.23 10.00 10.83
C GLY A 152 -5.72 11.37 11.29
N SER A 153 -6.29 11.92 12.39
CA SER A 153 -5.89 13.24 12.91
C SER A 153 -4.49 13.28 13.54
N LYS A 154 -3.93 12.12 13.93
CA LYS A 154 -2.59 11.97 14.51
C LYS A 154 -1.54 11.45 13.53
N SER A 155 -1.80 11.51 12.23
CA SER A 155 -0.76 11.22 11.23
C SER A 155 0.34 12.28 11.28
N THR A 156 1.49 11.92 11.86
CA THR A 156 2.64 12.82 12.04
C THR A 156 3.43 13.06 10.76
N THR A 157 3.42 12.08 9.84
CA THR A 157 4.15 12.20 8.57
C THR A 157 3.33 12.88 7.48
N PHE A 158 2.05 12.49 7.34
CA PHE A 158 1.17 13.01 6.31
C PHE A 158 0.00 13.70 6.99
N THR A 159 0.11 15.01 7.16
CA THR A 159 -0.82 15.79 7.96
C THR A 159 -2.20 15.87 7.31
N ILE A 160 -3.23 16.16 8.12
CA ILE A 160 -4.57 16.36 7.60
C ILE A 160 -4.65 17.52 6.60
N ALA A 161 -3.86 18.58 6.79
CA ALA A 161 -3.82 19.72 5.88
C ALA A 161 -3.37 19.29 4.47
N GLN A 162 -2.34 18.45 4.38
CA GLN A 162 -1.85 17.90 3.12
C GLN A 162 -2.89 16.97 2.44
N ALA A 163 -3.61 16.17 3.23
CA ALA A 163 -4.66 15.31 2.70
C ALA A 163 -5.85 16.13 2.17
N ILE A 164 -6.28 17.19 2.88
CA ILE A 164 -7.32 18.13 2.44
C ILE A 164 -6.90 18.81 1.13
N GLU A 165 -5.70 19.36 1.08
CA GLU A 165 -5.16 20.02 -0.11
C GLU A 165 -5.19 19.07 -1.31
N ARG A 166 -4.61 17.87 -1.17
CA ARG A 166 -4.57 16.90 -2.28
C ARG A 166 -5.97 16.44 -2.69
N PHE A 167 -6.86 16.13 -1.74
CA PHE A 167 -8.22 15.68 -2.05
C PHE A 167 -9.03 16.78 -2.75
N SER A 168 -8.88 18.04 -2.34
CA SER A 168 -9.53 19.19 -2.98
C SER A 168 -9.08 19.41 -4.42
N GLY A 169 -7.90 18.92 -4.80
CA GLY A 169 -7.41 18.94 -6.17
C GLY A 169 -8.18 18.04 -7.15
N TYR A 170 -8.98 17.09 -6.65
CA TYR A 170 -9.85 16.27 -7.48
C TYR A 170 -11.22 16.94 -7.64
N SER A 171 -11.25 18.04 -8.41
CA SER A 171 -12.41 18.95 -8.51
C SER A 171 -13.67 18.35 -9.14
N LYS A 172 -13.56 17.20 -9.84
CA LYS A 172 -14.66 16.54 -10.55
C LYS A 172 -15.15 15.25 -9.88
N VAL A 173 -14.72 14.96 -8.65
CA VAL A 173 -15.21 13.78 -7.91
C VAL A 173 -16.73 13.80 -7.80
N GLY A 174 -17.32 12.60 -7.87
CA GLY A 174 -18.77 12.46 -7.98
C GLY A 174 -19.54 13.00 -6.77
N GLU A 175 -20.84 13.21 -6.96
CA GLU A 175 -21.73 13.66 -5.89
C GLU A 175 -21.69 12.72 -4.66
N GLY A 176 -21.72 13.31 -3.46
CA GLY A 176 -21.61 12.59 -2.19
C GLY A 176 -20.16 12.29 -1.77
N SER A 177 -19.17 12.83 -2.49
CA SER A 177 -17.77 12.75 -2.08
C SER A 177 -17.52 13.57 -0.81
N LYS A 178 -16.75 13.02 0.13
CA LYS A 178 -16.43 13.70 1.39
C LYS A 178 -15.09 13.24 1.97
N LEU A 179 -14.48 14.12 2.75
CA LEU A 179 -13.34 13.79 3.61
C LEU A 179 -13.83 13.71 5.05
N VAL A 180 -13.46 12.65 5.75
CA VAL A 180 -13.75 12.46 7.17
C VAL A 180 -12.43 12.25 7.92
N VAL A 181 -12.25 13.02 8.99
CA VAL A 181 -11.10 12.90 9.87
C VAL A 181 -11.46 11.92 10.98
N ILE A 182 -10.62 10.89 11.14
CA ILE A 182 -10.77 9.94 12.25
C ILE A 182 -9.95 10.48 13.41
N GLU A 183 -10.64 10.84 14.50
CA GLU A 183 -9.99 11.39 15.67
C GLU A 183 -9.08 10.37 16.36
N ASP A 184 -7.97 10.87 16.91
CA ASP A 184 -6.91 10.11 17.59
C ASP A 184 -6.24 9.02 16.73
N ALA A 185 -6.59 8.91 15.45
CA ALA A 185 -6.10 7.87 14.57
C ALA A 185 -4.74 8.23 13.92
N PRO A 186 -3.81 7.27 13.81
CA PRO A 186 -2.53 7.50 13.16
C PRO A 186 -2.63 7.41 11.62
N MET A 187 -1.51 7.39 10.91
CA MET A 187 -1.49 7.16 9.46
C MET A 187 -2.04 5.77 9.09
N PHE A 188 -1.61 4.74 9.82
CA PHE A 188 -2.00 3.35 9.59
C PHE A 188 -3.14 2.93 10.52
N PHE A 189 -4.27 3.63 10.39
CA PHE A 189 -5.39 3.52 11.34
C PHE A 189 -6.37 2.38 11.06
N LEU A 190 -6.33 1.76 9.88
CA LEU A 190 -7.27 0.68 9.53
C LEU A 190 -7.34 -0.45 10.57
N PRO A 191 -6.23 -1.03 11.03
CA PRO A 191 -6.30 -2.15 11.97
C PRO A 191 -6.67 -1.69 13.39
N THR A 192 -6.31 -0.46 13.79
CA THR A 192 -6.56 0.06 15.15
C THR A 192 -7.95 0.68 15.32
N HIS A 193 -8.52 1.25 14.25
CA HIS A 193 -9.80 1.98 14.25
C HIS A 193 -10.86 1.33 13.35
N SER A 194 -10.75 0.01 13.10
CA SER A 194 -11.62 -0.75 12.20
C SER A 194 -13.12 -0.61 12.47
N HIS A 195 -13.52 -0.45 13.73
CA HIS A 195 -14.92 -0.25 14.12
C HIS A 195 -15.50 1.07 13.60
N ILE A 196 -14.79 2.19 13.80
CA ILE A 196 -15.18 3.51 13.30
C ILE A 196 -15.22 3.51 11.77
N ILE A 197 -14.20 2.92 11.14
CA ILE A 197 -14.09 2.84 9.68
C ILE A 197 -15.26 2.05 9.09
N LYS A 198 -15.65 0.95 9.75
CA LYS A 198 -16.81 0.16 9.36
C LYS A 198 -18.09 1.00 9.41
N GLU A 199 -18.32 1.73 10.50
CA GLU A 199 -19.51 2.59 10.66
C GLU A 199 -19.56 3.66 9.57
N GLU A 200 -18.45 4.37 9.35
CA GLU A 200 -18.31 5.38 8.30
C GLU A 200 -18.50 4.80 6.88
N PHE A 201 -17.91 3.63 6.61
CA PHE A 201 -18.05 2.93 5.34
C PHE A 201 -19.51 2.59 5.05
N PHE A 202 -20.19 1.90 5.98
CA PHE A 202 -21.56 1.46 5.77
C PHE A 202 -22.53 2.65 5.70
N ALA A 203 -22.34 3.68 6.52
CA ALA A 203 -23.16 4.89 6.46
C ALA A 203 -23.05 5.59 5.10
N TRP A 204 -21.86 5.61 4.49
CA TRP A 204 -21.64 6.25 3.20
C TRP A 204 -22.02 5.39 2.00
N ILE A 205 -21.72 4.09 2.00
CA ILE A 205 -21.90 3.23 0.83
C ILE A 205 -23.36 2.78 0.63
N GLN A 206 -24.15 2.71 1.70
CA GLN A 206 -25.49 2.15 1.69
C GLN A 206 -26.41 2.75 0.59
N PRO A 207 -26.50 4.09 0.40
CA PRO A 207 -27.33 4.67 -0.65
C PRO A 207 -26.87 4.32 -2.08
N TYR A 208 -25.59 4.01 -2.26
CA TYR A 208 -25.07 3.55 -3.56
C TYR A 208 -25.44 2.09 -3.81
N LEU A 209 -25.35 1.22 -2.79
CA LEU A 209 -25.75 -0.18 -2.90
C LEU A 209 -27.25 -0.32 -3.20
N GLU A 210 -28.10 0.47 -2.55
CA GLU A 210 -29.54 0.47 -2.78
C GLU A 210 -29.91 0.87 -4.21
N ARG A 211 -29.23 1.88 -4.78
CA ARG A 211 -29.40 2.27 -6.19
C ARG A 211 -28.89 1.19 -7.14
N GLN A 212 -27.75 0.57 -6.84
CA GLN A 212 -27.15 -0.50 -7.64
C GLN A 212 -28.03 -1.76 -7.65
N ALA A 213 -28.74 -2.05 -6.56
CA ALA A 213 -29.65 -3.20 -6.49
C ALA A 213 -30.85 -3.09 -7.47
N GLN A 214 -31.16 -1.89 -7.98
CA GLN A 214 -32.28 -1.66 -8.90
C GLN A 214 -31.95 -2.01 -10.36
N SER A 215 -30.67 -2.07 -10.74
CA SER A 215 -30.24 -2.35 -12.11
C SER A 215 -29.08 -3.36 -12.11
N PRO A 216 -29.19 -4.50 -12.83
CA PRO A 216 -28.10 -5.46 -12.89
C PRO A 216 -26.87 -4.80 -13.54
N LEU A 217 -25.75 -4.85 -12.82
CA LEU A 217 -24.47 -4.37 -13.34
C LEU A 217 -23.91 -5.41 -14.32
N ILE A 218 -23.61 -4.97 -15.54
CA ILE A 218 -23.09 -5.83 -16.60
C ILE A 218 -21.56 -5.68 -16.64
N PRO A 219 -20.80 -6.78 -16.77
CA PRO A 219 -19.36 -6.73 -17.03
C PRO A 219 -19.05 -5.85 -18.26
N SER A 220 -18.33 -4.76 -18.04
CA SER A 220 -17.79 -3.92 -19.11
C SER A 220 -16.49 -4.54 -19.64
N GLN A 221 -16.22 -4.44 -20.94
CA GLN A 221 -14.88 -4.71 -21.49
C GLN A 221 -14.11 -3.40 -21.46
N SER A 222 -12.87 -3.41 -20.94
CA SER A 222 -12.02 -2.21 -20.99
C SER A 222 -11.37 -2.10 -22.37
N ASN A 223 -11.38 -0.90 -22.93
CA ASN A 223 -10.61 -0.60 -24.13
C ASN A 223 -9.19 -0.19 -23.73
N PHE A 224 -8.32 -1.18 -23.51
CA PHE A 224 -6.94 -0.94 -23.04
C PHE A 224 -6.12 -0.04 -23.97
N GLN A 225 -6.37 -0.08 -25.28
CA GLN A 225 -5.71 0.81 -26.24
C GLN A 225 -6.12 2.28 -26.02
N GLU A 226 -7.40 2.53 -25.79
CA GLU A 226 -7.90 3.88 -25.46
C GLU A 226 -7.36 4.37 -24.12
N SER A 227 -7.23 3.49 -23.13
CA SER A 227 -6.59 3.83 -21.86
C SER A 227 -5.10 4.19 -22.02
N LEU A 228 -4.34 3.56 -22.93
CA LEU A 228 -2.97 3.97 -23.26
C LEU A 228 -2.93 5.33 -23.97
N LEU A 229 -3.84 5.57 -24.92
CA LEU A 229 -3.99 6.87 -25.58
C LEU A 229 -4.31 7.98 -24.57
N LYS A 230 -5.23 7.71 -23.63
CA LYS A 230 -5.56 8.62 -22.54
C LYS A 230 -4.34 8.88 -21.64
N LEU A 231 -3.62 7.84 -21.24
CA LEU A 231 -2.42 7.99 -20.41
C LEU A 231 -1.34 8.84 -21.11
N ALA A 232 -1.13 8.61 -22.41
CA ALA A 232 -0.22 9.38 -23.24
C ALA A 232 -0.59 10.87 -23.27
N GLN A 233 -1.88 11.18 -23.43
CA GLN A 233 -2.39 12.56 -23.43
C GLN A 233 -2.26 13.22 -22.05
N LEU A 234 -2.57 12.49 -20.97
CA LEU A 234 -2.52 13.04 -19.61
C LEU A 234 -1.11 13.47 -19.18
N TYR A 235 -0.08 12.79 -19.68
CA TYR A 235 1.33 13.04 -19.33
C TYR A 235 2.17 13.63 -20.45
N ASP A 236 1.56 13.99 -21.58
CA ASP A 236 2.23 14.53 -22.78
C ASP A 236 3.39 13.63 -23.25
N GLN A 237 3.13 12.32 -23.34
CA GLN A 237 4.11 11.29 -23.73
C GLN A 237 3.54 10.39 -24.82
N PRO A 238 3.63 10.78 -26.11
CA PRO A 238 2.99 10.07 -27.22
C PRO A 238 3.50 8.64 -27.41
N GLU A 239 4.72 8.31 -26.97
CA GLU A 239 5.27 6.97 -27.01
C GLU A 239 4.51 5.96 -26.14
N ILE A 240 3.77 6.42 -25.12
CA ILE A 240 2.92 5.55 -24.30
C ILE A 240 1.82 4.91 -25.15
N ALA A 241 1.24 5.67 -26.09
CA ALA A 241 0.13 5.23 -26.92
C ALA A 241 0.50 4.09 -27.89
N GLN A 242 1.80 3.93 -28.18
CA GLN A 242 2.32 2.92 -29.11
C GLN A 242 2.68 1.60 -28.44
N ARG A 243 2.57 1.52 -27.10
CA ARG A 243 2.90 0.31 -26.35
C ARG A 243 1.81 -0.74 -26.51
N ASP A 244 2.16 -1.99 -26.22
CA ASP A 244 1.23 -3.10 -26.37
C ASP A 244 0.12 -3.04 -25.29
N PRO A 245 -1.16 -2.85 -25.66
CA PRO A 245 -2.27 -2.76 -24.71
C PRO A 245 -2.61 -4.09 -24.05
N CYS A 246 -1.98 -5.21 -24.41
CA CYS A 246 -2.20 -6.54 -23.82
C CYS A 246 -1.33 -6.80 -22.59
N PHE A 247 -0.38 -5.91 -22.28
CA PHE A 247 0.50 -6.01 -21.12
C PHE A 247 0.20 -4.89 -20.13
N SER A 248 -0.05 -5.22 -18.87
CA SER A 248 -0.32 -4.23 -17.84
C SER A 248 0.91 -3.35 -17.55
N GLU A 249 2.11 -3.89 -17.81
CA GLU A 249 3.38 -3.17 -17.70
C GLU A 249 3.49 -2.01 -18.70
N SER A 250 2.73 -1.99 -19.78
CA SER A 250 2.72 -0.87 -20.74
C SER A 250 2.19 0.44 -20.12
N PHE A 251 1.41 0.35 -19.04
CA PHE A 251 0.71 1.46 -18.39
C PHE A 251 1.56 2.10 -17.28
N HIS A 252 2.71 2.67 -17.65
CA HIS A 252 3.55 3.46 -16.75
C HIS A 252 4.06 4.75 -17.40
N THR A 253 4.42 5.73 -16.59
CA THR A 253 5.03 7.00 -17.03
C THR A 253 6.54 7.04 -16.78
N ILE A 254 7.11 5.92 -16.34
CA ILE A 254 8.54 5.79 -16.05
C ILE A 254 9.34 5.83 -17.36
N THR A 255 10.38 6.66 -17.41
CA THR A 255 11.30 6.75 -18.55
C THR A 255 12.30 5.60 -18.54
N SER A 256 12.88 5.27 -19.70
CA SER A 256 13.92 4.23 -19.81
C SER A 256 15.15 4.50 -18.92
N THR A 257 15.54 5.77 -18.78
CA THR A 257 16.58 6.20 -17.83
C THR A 257 16.21 5.83 -16.40
N LYS A 258 14.99 6.17 -15.96
CA LYS A 258 14.55 5.88 -14.60
C LYS A 258 14.41 4.38 -14.35
N VAL A 259 13.96 3.61 -15.33
CA VAL A 259 13.98 2.13 -15.26
C VAL A 259 15.39 1.61 -15.03
N SER A 260 16.39 2.17 -15.72
CA SER A 260 17.80 1.75 -15.57
C SER A 260 18.36 2.08 -14.18
N GLU A 261 18.04 3.27 -13.65
CA GLU A 261 18.39 3.65 -12.26
C GLU A 261 17.76 2.70 -11.23
N LEU A 262 16.45 2.43 -11.36
CA LEU A 262 15.74 1.55 -10.44
C LEU A 262 16.28 0.12 -10.52
N LYS A 263 16.63 -0.38 -11.71
CA LYS A 263 17.29 -1.68 -11.88
C LYS A 263 18.64 -1.73 -11.15
N ALA A 264 19.45 -0.67 -11.22
CA ALA A 264 20.72 -0.61 -10.49
C ALA A 264 20.51 -0.68 -8.97
N VAL A 265 19.51 0.04 -8.45
CA VAL A 265 19.14 -0.02 -7.01
C VAL A 265 18.67 -1.42 -6.63
N LEU A 266 17.80 -2.05 -7.43
CA LEU A 266 17.30 -3.39 -7.16
C LEU A 266 18.43 -4.43 -7.19
N ASN A 267 19.33 -4.37 -8.16
CA ASN A 267 20.50 -5.27 -8.24
C ASN A 267 21.42 -5.13 -7.02
N LYS A 268 21.63 -3.90 -6.52
CA LYS A 268 22.39 -3.66 -5.28
C LYS A 268 21.76 -4.42 -4.11
N HIS A 269 20.45 -4.28 -3.92
CA HIS A 269 19.74 -4.95 -2.82
C HIS A 269 19.61 -6.46 -3.02
N GLU A 270 19.57 -6.96 -4.25
CA GLU A 270 19.61 -8.39 -4.54
C GLU A 270 20.94 -9.02 -4.09
N ILE A 271 22.06 -8.36 -4.39
CA ILE A 271 23.38 -8.82 -3.93
C ILE A 271 23.45 -8.74 -2.40
N GLN A 272 22.95 -7.66 -1.80
CA GLN A 272 23.02 -7.47 -0.36
C GLN A 272 22.16 -8.47 0.42
N GLN A 273 20.91 -8.71 0.01
CA GLN A 273 19.98 -9.58 0.73
C GLN A 273 20.51 -11.02 0.83
N SER A 274 21.30 -11.48 -0.16
CA SER A 274 21.94 -12.81 -0.13
C SER A 274 22.98 -12.96 0.99
N LYS A 275 23.48 -11.84 1.52
CA LYS A 275 24.47 -11.78 2.61
C LYS A 275 23.86 -11.35 3.94
N SER A 276 22.60 -10.93 3.93
CA SER A 276 21.89 -10.45 5.12
C SER A 276 21.35 -11.61 5.94
N PHE A 277 21.22 -11.38 7.25
CA PHE A 277 20.56 -12.35 8.13
C PHE A 277 19.06 -12.42 7.86
N SER A 278 18.46 -13.53 8.26
CA SER A 278 17.01 -13.66 8.40
C SER A 278 16.73 -13.95 9.86
N LEU A 279 15.74 -13.25 10.44
CA LEU A 279 15.19 -13.73 11.69
C LEU A 279 14.45 -15.05 11.45
N TRP A 280 14.35 -15.84 12.52
CA TRP A 280 13.53 -17.04 12.53
C TRP A 280 12.10 -16.70 12.10
N GLY A 281 11.45 -17.56 11.31
CA GLY A 281 10.15 -17.26 10.70
C GLY A 281 10.17 -16.28 9.52
N GLY A 282 11.31 -15.68 9.18
CA GLY A 282 11.47 -14.94 7.94
C GLY A 282 11.20 -15.83 6.72
N GLY A 283 10.24 -15.45 5.89
CA GLY A 283 9.78 -16.26 4.75
C GLY A 283 8.86 -17.42 5.12
N ALA A 284 8.41 -17.53 6.37
CA ALA A 284 7.42 -18.54 6.76
C ALA A 284 6.14 -18.43 5.90
N PRO A 285 5.50 -19.56 5.56
CA PRO A 285 4.25 -19.56 4.82
C PRO A 285 3.17 -18.68 5.46
N GLU A 286 2.33 -18.09 4.62
CA GLU A 286 1.24 -17.24 5.08
C GLU A 286 0.12 -18.05 5.75
N SER A 287 -0.67 -17.39 6.60
CA SER A 287 -1.74 -18.04 7.38
C SER A 287 -2.78 -18.73 6.49
N TRP A 288 -3.03 -18.20 5.29
CA TRP A 288 -3.95 -18.74 4.29
C TRP A 288 -3.38 -19.86 3.41
N THR A 289 -2.11 -20.24 3.60
CA THR A 289 -1.54 -21.40 2.90
C THR A 289 -1.95 -22.71 3.56
N ASN A 290 -1.75 -23.83 2.87
CA ASN A 290 -2.00 -25.17 3.42
C ASN A 290 -0.85 -25.67 4.32
N ALA A 291 0.12 -24.83 4.67
CA ALA A 291 1.21 -25.19 5.56
C ALA A 291 0.71 -25.50 6.99
N SER A 292 1.46 -26.33 7.71
CA SER A 292 1.21 -26.67 9.11
C SER A 292 1.37 -25.45 10.04
N PRO A 293 0.75 -25.46 11.24
CA PRO A 293 0.96 -24.41 12.23
C PRO A 293 2.44 -24.18 12.59
N GLU A 294 3.22 -25.25 12.66
CA GLU A 294 4.65 -25.23 12.97
C GLU A 294 5.48 -24.60 11.84
N GLU A 295 5.05 -24.73 10.58
CA GLU A 295 5.69 -24.06 9.44
C GLU A 295 5.31 -22.57 9.38
N LYS A 296 4.05 -22.24 9.68
CA LYS A 296 3.52 -20.86 9.60
C LYS A 296 4.14 -19.91 10.62
N LEU A 297 4.62 -20.46 11.75
CA LEU A 297 5.26 -19.71 12.83
C LEU A 297 4.47 -18.44 13.21
N PRO A 298 3.26 -18.58 13.79
CA PRO A 298 2.34 -17.46 14.06
C PRO A 298 2.70 -16.69 15.33
N TRP A 299 3.98 -16.50 15.61
CA TRP A 299 4.47 -15.69 16.71
C TRP A 299 4.20 -14.19 16.52
N ARG A 300 3.97 -13.49 17.63
CA ARG A 300 3.87 -12.02 17.67
C ARG A 300 5.25 -11.38 17.80
N PHE A 301 5.37 -10.09 17.48
CA PHE A 301 6.64 -9.37 17.61
C PHE A 301 7.21 -9.45 19.04
N SER A 302 6.38 -9.33 20.06
CA SER A 302 6.72 -9.44 21.48
C SER A 302 7.29 -10.81 21.86
N GLN A 303 6.90 -11.87 21.16
CA GLN A 303 7.31 -13.25 21.44
C GLN A 303 8.57 -13.67 20.67
N ARG A 304 9.22 -12.71 19.98
CA ARG A 304 10.28 -13.06 19.03
C ARG A 304 11.50 -13.71 19.69
N PHE A 305 11.99 -13.13 20.77
CA PHE A 305 13.16 -13.70 21.44
C PHE A 305 12.84 -14.97 22.25
N GLU A 306 11.61 -15.14 22.71
CA GLU A 306 11.19 -16.35 23.43
C GLU A 306 11.16 -17.57 22.50
N SER A 307 10.56 -17.40 21.30
CA SER A 307 10.47 -18.49 20.33
C SER A 307 11.84 -18.92 19.82
N ALA A 308 12.76 -17.96 19.61
CA ALA A 308 14.15 -18.25 19.25
C ALA A 308 14.87 -19.10 20.33
N ARG A 309 14.60 -18.83 21.61
CA ARG A 309 15.17 -19.57 22.75
C ARG A 309 14.62 -20.99 22.88
N TYR A 310 13.33 -21.21 22.60
CA TYR A 310 12.74 -22.55 22.66
C TYR A 310 13.35 -23.47 21.60
N HIS A 311 13.56 -22.98 20.38
CA HIS A 311 14.10 -23.80 19.29
C HIS A 311 15.62 -24.03 19.34
N GLN A 312 16.41 -23.12 19.92
CA GLN A 312 17.83 -23.41 20.22
C GLN A 312 17.99 -24.62 21.14
N LYS A 313 17.06 -24.83 22.09
CA LYS A 313 17.09 -25.99 22.99
C LYS A 313 16.76 -27.31 22.28
N ASP A 314 15.92 -27.28 21.25
CA ASP A 314 15.58 -28.48 20.48
C ASP A 314 16.65 -28.86 19.46
N GLN A 315 17.36 -27.88 18.87
CA GLN A 315 18.53 -28.18 18.05
C GLN A 315 19.65 -28.84 18.86
N HIS A 316 19.90 -28.41 20.11
CA HIS A 316 20.87 -29.08 20.97
C HIS A 316 20.49 -30.52 21.34
N LYS A 317 19.20 -30.86 21.39
CA LYS A 317 18.72 -32.24 21.64
C LYS A 317 18.85 -33.16 20.43
N LEU A 318 18.83 -32.62 19.21
CA LEU A 318 19.01 -33.39 17.98
C LEU A 318 20.49 -33.72 17.69
N TYR A 319 21.42 -33.07 18.38
CA TYR A 319 22.87 -33.29 18.27
C TYR A 319 23.51 -33.87 19.54
N SER A 320 22.69 -34.44 20.44
CA SER A 320 23.09 -35.19 21.65
C SER A 320 22.52 -36.59 21.62
#